data_AF-A0A5N5T8T0-F1
#
_entry.id   AF-A0A5N5T8T0-F1
#
_cell.length_a   1.000
_cell.length_b   1.000
_cell.length_c   1.000
_cell.angle_alpha   90.00
_cell.angle_beta   90.00
_cell.angle_gamma   90.00
#
_symmetry.space_group_name_H-M   'P 1'
#
loop_
_entity.id
_entity.type
_entity.pdbx_description
1 polymer ?
#
loop_
_entity_poly.entity_id
_entity_poly.type
_entity_poly.pdbx_seq_one_letter_code
_entity_poly.pdbx_strand_id
1 'polypeptide(L)' 'MIDLYEWKGEINNDEEVLMMIKTRTSRLEELTEFVRKNHPYEVCEVISTPIAQGNKPYLDWISEIVPDKKL' A
#
# COMPACT_ATOMS: atom_id res chain seq x y z
N MET A 1 3.96 -12.89 -8.57
CA MET A 1 3.87 -11.96 -9.72
C MET A 1 5.29 -11.71 -10.15
N ILE A 2 5.53 -11.63 -11.45
CA ILE A 2 6.87 -11.32 -11.95
C ILE A 2 6.94 -9.80 -12.09
N ASP A 3 7.86 -9.18 -11.37
CA ASP A 3 8.20 -7.77 -11.59
C ASP A 3 9.38 -7.66 -12.56
N LEU A 4 9.31 -6.70 -13.47
CA LEU A 4 10.31 -6.44 -14.50
C LEU A 4 10.66 -4.96 -14.48
N TYR A 5 11.88 -4.65 -14.03
CA TYR A 5 12.33 -3.27 -13.84
C TYR A 5 13.79 -3.10 -14.25
N GLU A 6 14.17 -1.86 -14.54
CA GLU A 6 15.57 -1.49 -14.77
C GLU A 6 16.17 -0.94 -13.47
N TRP A 7 17.31 -1.50 -13.05
CA TRP A 7 18.06 -1.00 -11.91
C TRP A 7 19.55 -1.00 -12.22
N LYS A 8 20.18 0.15 -12.04
CA LYS A 8 21.62 0.36 -12.31
C LYS A 8 22.06 -0.07 -13.72
N GLY A 9 21.18 0.11 -14.72
CA GLY A 9 21.45 -0.22 -16.13
C GLY A 9 21.24 -1.69 -16.48
N GLU A 10 20.74 -2.51 -15.55
CA GLU A 10 20.42 -3.91 -15.78
C GLU A 10 18.90 -4.14 -15.70
N ILE A 11 18.38 -4.99 -16.58
CA ILE A 11 16.99 -5.46 -16.51
C ILE A 11 16.93 -6.60 -15.50
N ASN A 12 16.11 -6.43 -14.47
CA ASN A 12 15.91 -7.39 -13.39
C ASN A 12 14.54 -8.06 -13.54
N ASN A 13 14.45 -9.30 -13.06
CA ASN A 13 13.23 -10.08 -13.09
C ASN A 13 13.09 -10.89 -11.80
N ASP A 14 12.19 -10.46 -10.92
CA ASP A 14 12.07 -11.03 -9.58
C ASP A 14 10.65 -11.56 -9.31
N GLU A 15 10.58 -12.62 -8.49
CA GLU A 15 9.32 -13.17 -8.01
C GLU A 15 8.84 -12.40 -6.78
N GLU A 16 7.76 -11.64 -6.96
CA GLU A 16 7.22 -10.77 -5.91
C GLU A 16 5.74 -11.04 -5.61
N VAL A 17 5.26 -10.46 -4.52
CA VAL A 17 3.86 -10.52 -4.11
C VAL A 17 3.26 -9.12 -4.06
N LEU A 18 2.21 -8.90 -4.85
CA LEU A 18 1.44 -7.65 -4.78
C LEU A 18 0.44 -7.68 -3.63
N MET A 19 0.58 -6.73 -2.72
CA MET A 19 -0.37 -6.54 -1.62
C MET A 19 -1.39 -5.45 -1.97
N MET A 20 -2.68 -5.80 -1.96
CA MET A 20 -3.76 -4.83 -2.10
C MET A 20 -4.37 -4.48 -0.74
N ILE A 21 -3.82 -3.47 -0.07
CA ILE A 21 -4.25 -3.04 1.27
C ILE A 21 -5.36 -2.00 1.17
N LYS A 22 -6.37 -2.09 2.04
CA LYS A 22 -7.48 -1.13 2.14
C LYS A 22 -7.33 -0.39 3.46
N THR A 23 -7.28 0.93 3.41
CA THR A 23 -7.14 1.79 4.58
C THR A 23 -7.78 3.15 4.33
N ARG A 24 -7.81 4.00 5.35
CA ARG A 24 -8.21 5.40 5.22
C ARG A 24 -7.07 6.25 4.66
N THR A 25 -7.40 7.27 3.89
CA THR A 25 -6.45 8.30 3.43
C THR A 25 -5.68 8.92 4.59
N SER A 26 -6.34 9.16 5.73
CA SER A 26 -5.74 9.71 6.94
C SER A 26 -4.66 8.83 7.58
N ARG A 27 -4.57 7.54 7.20
CA ARG A 27 -3.61 6.56 7.71
C ARG A 27 -2.48 6.22 6.74
N LEU A 28 -2.47 6.79 5.53
CA LEU A 28 -1.49 6.45 4.50
C LEU A 28 -0.06 6.72 4.94
N GLU A 29 0.19 7.86 5.59
CA GLU A 29 1.54 8.21 6.07
C GLU A 29 2.07 7.19 7.10
N GLU A 30 1.24 6.81 8.08
CA GLU A 30 1.60 5.81 9.10
C GLU A 30 1.82 4.42 8.49
N LEU A 31 1.00 4.05 7.51
CA LEU A 31 1.15 2.79 6.77
C LEU A 31 2.46 2.78 5.97
N THR A 32 2.76 3.84 5.22
CA THR A 32 3.99 3.94 4.43
C THR A 32 5.23 3.88 5.32
N GLU A 33 5.21 4.58 6.46
CA GLU A 33 6.32 4.54 7.41
C GLU A 33 6.50 3.14 8.02
N PHE A 34 5.39 2.47 8.36
CA PHE A 34 5.43 1.10 8.85
C PHE A 34 6.04 0.15 7.80
N VAL A 35 5.62 0.24 6.55
CA VAL A 35 6.19 -0.59 5.47
C VAL A 35 7.68 -0.29 5.33
N ARG A 36 8.08 0.98 5.21
CA ARG A 36 9.48 1.39 5.07
C ARG A 36 10.39 0.85 6.18
N LYS A 37 9.90 0.82 7.42
CA LYS A 37 10.65 0.32 8.57
C LYS A 37 10.85 -1.21 8.56
N ASN A 38 9.94 -1.95 7.93
CA ASN A 38 9.89 -3.42 8.03
C ASN A 38 10.13 -4.15 6.70
N HIS A 39 10.16 -3.44 5.58
CA HIS A 39 10.38 -4.02 4.26
C HIS A 39 11.86 -4.34 4.04
N PRO A 40 12.21 -5.46 3.37
CA PRO A 40 13.61 -5.83 3.11
C PRO A 40 14.33 -4.89 2.13
N TYR A 41 13.59 -4.13 1.31
CA TYR A 41 14.17 -3.23 0.32
C TYR A 41 14.48 -1.85 0.90
N GLU A 42 15.58 -1.25 0.43
CA GLU A 42 15.98 0.11 0.79
C GLU A 42 14.93 1.16 0.38
N VAL A 43 14.32 0.97 -0.81
CA VAL A 43 13.22 1.79 -1.33
C VAL A 43 12.05 0.86 -1.61
N CYS A 44 11.09 0.80 -0.68
CA CYS A 44 9.89 -0.03 -0.83
C CYS A 44 8.83 0.65 -1.71
N GLU A 45 8.16 -0.12 -2.56
CA GLU A 45 6.98 0.36 -3.29
C GLU A 45 5.78 0.49 -2.33
N VAL A 46 5.25 1.71 -2.19
CA VAL A 46 3.96 1.98 -1.57
C VAL A 46 3.25 3.06 -2.38
N ILE A 47 2.24 2.66 -3.15
CA ILE A 47 1.42 3.55 -3.96
C ILE A 47 -0.05 3.42 -3.55
N SER A 48 -0.79 4.53 -3.57
CA SER A 48 -2.20 4.56 -3.17
C SER A 48 -3.08 5.10 -4.29
N THR A 49 -4.24 4.45 -4.50
CA THR A 49 -5.30 4.94 -5.38
C THR A 49 -6.57 5.22 -4.57
N PRO A 50 -7.22 6.38 -4.75
CA PRO A 50 -8.43 6.71 -3.99
C PRO A 50 -9.63 5.87 -4.46
N ILE A 51 -10.40 5.34 -3.51
CA ILE A 51 -11.68 4.67 -3.80
C ILE A 51 -12.76 5.74 -3.93
N ALA A 52 -13.16 6.06 -5.16
CA ALA A 52 -14.17 7.09 -5.42
C ALA A 52 -15.61 6.62 -5.14
N GLN A 53 -15.92 5.34 -5.42
CA GLN A 53 -17.23 4.73 -5.24
C GLN A 53 -17.07 3.24 -4.89
N GLY A 54 -18.09 2.64 -4.27
CA GLY A 54 -18.07 1.21 -3.94
C GLY A 54 -19.32 0.77 -3.20
N ASN A 55 -19.36 -0.50 -2.80
CA ASN A 55 -20.46 -1.07 -2.03
C ASN A 55 -20.51 -0.42 -0.64
N LYS A 56 -21.56 0.37 -0.35
CA LYS A 56 -21.62 1.20 0.87
C LYS A 56 -21.40 0.41 2.17
N PRO A 57 -22.07 -0.74 2.41
CA PRO A 57 -21.82 -1.54 3.61
C PRO A 57 -20.35 -1.99 3.78
N TYR A 58 -19.64 -2.24 2.68
CA TYR A 58 -18.23 -2.63 2.74
C TYR A 58 -17.32 -1.45 3.09
N LEU A 59 -17.60 -0.26 2.53
CA LEU A 59 -16.86 0.96 2.85
C LEU A 59 -17.13 1.43 4.29
N ASP A 60 -18.37 1.26 4.76
CA ASP A 60 -18.75 1.52 6.15
C ASP A 60 -17.98 0.57 7.09
N TRP A 61 -17.93 -0.74 6.79
CA TRP A 61 -17.15 -1.70 7.56
C TRP A 61 -15.66 -1.35 7.63
N ILE A 62 -15.02 -1.00 6.49
CA ILE A 62 -13.63 -0.52 6.48
C ILE A 62 -13.47 0.71 7.40
N SER A 63 -14.43 1.62 7.34
CA SER A 63 -14.44 2.83 8.18
C SER A 63 -14.64 2.51 9.66
N GLU A 64 -15.36 1.46 10.02
CA GLU A 64 -15.51 1.05 11.42
C GLU A 64 -14.23 0.41 11.98
N ILE A 65 -13.62 -0.51 11.22
CA ILE A 65 -12.41 -1.24 11.68
C ILE A 65 -11.11 -0.41 11.54
N VAL A 66 -11.14 0.60 10.66
CA VAL A 66 -10.15 1.56 10.19
C VAL A 66 -9.78 2.83 10.99
N PRO A 67 -10.00 3.01 12.30
CA PRO A 67 -10.33 4.31 12.93
C PRO A 67 -9.52 5.51 12.42
N ASP A 68 -10.16 6.68 12.24
CA ASP A 68 -9.47 7.90 11.76
C ASP A 68 -8.29 8.28 12.65
N LYS A 69 -7.28 8.93 12.04
CA LYS A 69 -6.12 9.45 12.77
C LYS A 69 -6.62 10.44 13.82
N LYS A 70 -6.39 10.11 15.10
CA LYS A 70 -6.69 11.04 16.19
C LYS A 70 -5.69 12.19 16.09
N LEU A 71 -6.21 13.41 16.07
CA LEU A 71 -5.40 14.64 16.14
C LEU A 71 -4.62 14.70 17.44
#